data_AF-A0A9J5X251-F1
#
_entry.id   AF-A0A9J5X251-F1
#
_cell.length_a   1.000
_cell.length_b   1.000
_cell.length_c   1.000
_cell.angle_alpha   90.00
_cell.angle_beta   90.00
_cell.angle_gamma   90.00
#
_symmetry.space_group_name_H-M   'P 1'
#
loop_
_entity.id
_entity.type
_entity.pdbx_description
1 polymer ?
#
loop_
_entity_poly.entity_id
_entity_poly.type
_entity_poly.pdbx_seq_one_letter_code
_entity_poly.pdbx_strand_id
1 'polypeptide(L)'
;MGGFFFLYGFGGTGKTYIWKTLSAAIRSKGDVVLTVASSGIASLLLPGGQTAHSRFVIPLNITEDSTCNLKQGTPLAHLLIKTKLIIWDETPMMHKHCFEALDKTLRDIIGYKDATKSELPFSGKTIVLGGDFRQILPVIPKGSRQDIVHATLNSSYLWPHYELLTLTKNIRLQNSDADTDLKELQEFFDWILVVRDGSIGNSFDGIDKVLIPKDLLITEYTDPIAAIVKSTYPDFSTNCNDVGYLQQRVILTPTLDMVESINQYMISLNHNPEKSYLSSDKICKSDHTYSALEHVHTPDFLNTIKCFGVPNHSITLKVRVPVMLLRNNDQTTGLCNGTRLIATKLENQVIEAKVLSGQMAGQKVFIPRMTLTPSDARIPFKFQRRQFPITVSFAMTINKSQGQSLSHVGLFLKKPVFTHGQLYVAVSRVTSRKGLKILSYNDDGQLTDEAINVVYKKVFRNLL
;
A
#
# COMPACT_ATOMS: atom_id res chain seq x y z
N MET A 1 -11.00 20.57 -25.35
CA MET A 1 -9.65 20.16 -24.89
C MET A 1 -9.80 19.21 -23.72
N GLY A 2 -8.88 18.26 -23.53
CA GLY A 2 -8.81 17.50 -22.27
C GLY A 2 -8.16 18.33 -21.16
N GLY A 3 -8.37 17.95 -19.91
CA GLY A 3 -7.81 18.63 -18.74
C GLY A 3 -6.96 17.71 -17.87
N PHE A 4 -5.94 18.26 -17.21
CA PHE A 4 -5.10 17.55 -16.26
C PHE A 4 -5.39 18.06 -14.85
N PHE A 5 -5.96 17.21 -13.99
CA PHE A 5 -6.43 17.60 -12.67
C PHE A 5 -5.75 16.78 -11.57
N PHE A 6 -5.55 17.39 -10.41
CA PHE A 6 -5.21 16.69 -9.17
C PHE A 6 -6.29 16.93 -8.12
N LEU A 7 -7.00 15.87 -7.72
CA LEU A 7 -7.96 15.89 -6.62
C LEU A 7 -7.24 15.57 -5.30
N TYR A 8 -6.86 16.62 -4.60
CA TYR A 8 -6.27 16.56 -3.28
C TYR A 8 -7.34 16.38 -2.20
N GLY A 9 -7.07 15.50 -1.24
CA GLY A 9 -7.92 15.36 -0.06
C GLY A 9 -7.38 14.31 0.88
N PHE A 10 -7.52 14.54 2.18
CA PHE A 10 -7.07 13.60 3.20
C PHE A 10 -7.99 12.37 3.31
N GLY A 11 -7.64 11.41 4.17
CA GLY A 11 -8.48 10.23 4.41
C GLY A 11 -9.87 10.62 4.91
N GLY A 12 -10.93 10.08 4.29
CA GLY A 12 -12.31 10.32 4.71
C GLY A 12 -13.03 11.49 4.04
N THR A 13 -12.42 12.17 3.05
CA THR A 13 -13.07 13.28 2.32
C THR A 13 -13.95 12.87 1.14
N GLY A 14 -14.08 11.57 0.86
CA GLY A 14 -14.99 11.07 -0.19
C GLY A 14 -14.39 10.95 -1.61
N LYS A 15 -13.06 10.99 -1.79
CA LYS A 15 -12.40 10.79 -3.10
C LYS A 15 -12.94 9.57 -3.87
N THR A 16 -13.03 8.42 -3.21
CA THR A 16 -13.55 7.18 -3.82
C THR A 16 -15.00 7.30 -4.29
N TYR A 17 -15.83 8.07 -3.58
CA TYR A 17 -17.19 8.35 -4.02
C TYR A 17 -17.19 9.16 -5.32
N ILE A 18 -16.35 10.19 -5.41
CA ILE A 18 -16.18 10.99 -6.64
C ILE A 18 -15.71 10.12 -7.81
N TRP A 19 -14.75 9.20 -7.59
CA TRP A 19 -14.31 8.26 -8.64
C TRP A 19 -15.44 7.41 -9.19
N LYS A 20 -16.30 6.90 -8.31
CA LYS A 20 -17.46 6.08 -8.69
C LYS A 20 -18.48 6.91 -9.48
N THR A 21 -18.82 8.09 -8.97
CA THR A 21 -19.82 8.99 -9.58
C THR A 21 -19.37 9.48 -10.96
N LEU A 22 -18.12 9.96 -11.10
CA LEU A 22 -17.57 10.40 -12.38
C LEU A 22 -17.52 9.26 -13.40
N SER A 23 -17.07 8.07 -12.96
CA SER A 23 -17.01 6.90 -13.84
C SER A 23 -18.39 6.51 -14.34
N ALA A 24 -19.40 6.48 -13.46
CA ALA A 24 -20.77 6.15 -13.83
C ALA A 24 -21.37 7.17 -14.81
N ALA A 25 -21.23 8.47 -14.52
CA ALA A 25 -21.81 9.55 -15.32
C ALA A 25 -21.22 9.67 -16.73
N ILE A 26 -19.94 9.34 -16.92
CA ILE A 26 -19.30 9.35 -18.24
C ILE A 26 -19.62 8.05 -18.99
N ARG A 27 -19.56 6.89 -18.31
CA ARG A 27 -19.91 5.61 -18.93
C ARG A 27 -21.37 5.54 -19.37
N SER A 28 -22.29 6.22 -18.68
CA SER A 28 -23.71 6.30 -19.08
C SER A 28 -23.92 7.02 -20.42
N LYS A 29 -22.94 7.81 -20.87
CA LYS A 29 -22.94 8.46 -22.20
C LYS A 29 -22.31 7.58 -23.30
N GLY A 30 -21.92 6.35 -22.97
CA GLY A 30 -21.22 5.44 -23.88
C GLY A 30 -19.71 5.68 -23.98
N ASP A 31 -19.16 6.61 -23.19
CA ASP A 31 -17.74 6.94 -23.20
C ASP A 31 -16.91 6.00 -22.32
N VAL A 32 -15.62 5.86 -22.67
CA VAL A 32 -14.70 4.95 -21.97
C VAL A 32 -13.96 5.67 -20.85
N VAL A 33 -14.04 5.12 -19.64
CA VAL A 33 -13.29 5.56 -18.44
C VAL A 33 -12.39 4.46 -17.93
N LEU A 34 -11.10 4.74 -17.81
CA LEU A 34 -10.11 3.86 -17.19
C LEU A 34 -9.85 4.32 -15.76
N THR A 35 -10.07 3.44 -14.79
CA THR A 35 -9.74 3.68 -13.39
C THR A 35 -8.54 2.83 -13.01
N VAL A 36 -7.50 3.46 -12.49
CA VAL A 36 -6.29 2.80 -12.02
C VAL A 36 -5.91 3.30 -10.63
N ALA A 37 -5.10 2.52 -9.91
CA ALA A 37 -4.48 2.97 -8.67
C ALA A 37 -2.99 2.60 -8.63
N SER A 38 -2.25 3.25 -7.74
CA SER A 38 -0.83 2.95 -7.55
C SER A 38 -0.57 1.64 -6.81
N SER A 39 -1.53 1.16 -6.01
CA SER A 39 -1.45 -0.11 -5.28
C SER A 39 -2.59 -1.05 -5.65
N GLY A 40 -2.35 -2.37 -5.50
CA GLY A 40 -3.37 -3.39 -5.78
C GLY A 40 -4.60 -3.24 -4.89
N ILE A 41 -4.42 -2.97 -3.59
CA ILE A 41 -5.52 -2.80 -2.65
C ILE A 41 -6.37 -1.58 -3.02
N ALA A 42 -5.75 -0.45 -3.34
CA ALA A 42 -6.47 0.75 -3.75
C ALA A 42 -7.26 0.53 -5.04
N SER A 43 -6.74 -0.27 -5.98
CA SER A 43 -7.47 -0.54 -7.23
C SER A 43 -8.77 -1.31 -7.01
N LEU A 44 -8.88 -2.12 -5.94
CA LEU A 44 -10.12 -2.83 -5.60
C LEU A 44 -11.27 -1.90 -5.20
N LEU A 45 -10.97 -0.65 -4.82
CA LEU A 45 -11.97 0.34 -4.44
C LEU A 45 -12.56 1.07 -5.65
N LEU A 46 -11.96 0.90 -6.83
CA LEU A 46 -12.32 1.60 -8.07
C LEU A 46 -13.15 0.71 -9.01
N PRO A 47 -14.14 1.27 -9.75
CA PRO A 47 -14.97 0.52 -10.69
C PRO A 47 -14.22 -0.12 -11.87
N GLY A 48 -13.92 -1.43 -11.77
CA GLY A 48 -13.07 -2.13 -12.74
C GLY A 48 -11.60 -1.73 -12.63
N GLY A 49 -11.18 -1.32 -11.42
CA GLY A 49 -9.85 -0.84 -11.12
C GLY A 49 -8.77 -1.88 -11.37
N GLN A 50 -7.64 -1.41 -11.88
CA GLN A 50 -6.40 -2.18 -12.00
C GLN A 50 -5.24 -1.35 -11.46
N THR A 51 -4.08 -1.97 -11.23
CA THR A 51 -2.88 -1.18 -10.95
C THR A 51 -2.44 -0.46 -12.22
N ALA A 52 -1.90 0.76 -12.10
CA ALA A 52 -1.40 1.49 -13.26
C ALA A 52 -0.32 0.71 -14.01
N HIS A 53 0.54 -0.01 -13.27
CA HIS A 53 1.53 -0.92 -13.83
C HIS A 53 0.92 -2.00 -14.73
N SER A 54 -0.19 -2.65 -14.34
CA SER A 54 -0.79 -3.68 -15.19
C SER A 54 -1.59 -3.07 -16.33
N ARG A 55 -2.35 -1.99 -16.07
CA ARG A 55 -3.21 -1.36 -17.08
C ARG A 55 -2.41 -0.75 -18.23
N PHE A 56 -1.29 -0.10 -17.92
CA PHE A 56 -0.48 0.60 -18.89
C PHE A 56 0.81 -0.13 -19.24
N VAL A 57 1.07 -1.31 -18.64
CA VAL A 57 2.31 -2.08 -18.88
C VAL A 57 3.56 -1.24 -18.59
N ILE A 58 3.53 -0.48 -17.49
CA ILE A 58 4.66 0.35 -17.04
C ILE A 58 5.80 -0.58 -16.58
N PRO A 59 7.05 -0.38 -17.06
CA PRO A 59 8.20 -1.13 -16.59
C PRO A 59 8.39 -1.02 -15.07
N LEU A 60 8.76 -2.12 -14.42
CA LEU A 60 9.05 -2.12 -12.98
C LEU A 60 10.33 -1.34 -12.65
N ASN A 61 11.32 -1.40 -13.53
CA ASN A 61 12.51 -0.57 -13.47
C ASN A 61 12.26 0.63 -14.37
N ILE A 62 11.93 1.76 -13.75
CA ILE A 62 11.57 2.98 -14.46
C ILE A 62 12.72 4.00 -14.37
N THR A 63 13.02 4.63 -15.48
CA THR A 63 14.01 5.71 -15.64
C THR A 63 13.35 6.90 -16.30
N GLU A 64 14.06 8.03 -16.37
CA GLU A 64 13.58 9.23 -17.05
C GLU A 64 13.18 8.94 -18.50
N ASP A 65 13.95 8.13 -19.23
CA ASP A 65 13.71 7.80 -20.65
C ASP A 65 12.68 6.69 -20.89
N SER A 66 12.15 6.11 -19.82
CA SER A 66 11.24 4.98 -19.95
C SER A 66 9.91 5.37 -20.60
N THR A 67 9.36 4.43 -21.37
CA THR A 67 7.99 4.46 -21.88
C THR A 67 7.23 3.24 -21.37
N CYS A 68 5.90 3.26 -21.45
CA CYS A 68 5.11 2.06 -21.24
C CYS A 68 5.44 1.02 -22.32
N ASN A 69 5.47 -0.27 -21.97
CA ASN A 69 5.69 -1.38 -22.89
C ASN A 69 4.44 -1.68 -23.74
N LEU A 70 3.96 -0.65 -24.44
CA LEU A 70 2.72 -0.62 -25.19
C LEU A 70 3.04 -0.31 -26.65
N LYS A 71 2.68 -1.22 -27.55
CA LYS A 71 2.88 -1.03 -28.99
C LYS A 71 1.64 -0.42 -29.64
N GLN A 72 1.87 0.39 -30.68
CA GLN A 72 0.81 0.90 -31.55
C GLN A 72 0.01 -0.26 -32.18
N GLY A 73 -1.26 -0.01 -32.52
CA GLY A 73 -2.14 -1.01 -33.13
C GLY A 73 -2.64 -2.13 -32.21
N THR A 74 -2.13 -2.22 -30.98
CA THR A 74 -2.62 -3.20 -30.00
C THR A 74 -4.04 -2.87 -29.54
N PRO A 75 -4.84 -3.86 -29.09
CA PRO A 75 -6.17 -3.61 -28.54
C PRO A 75 -6.17 -2.60 -27.38
N LEU A 76 -5.13 -2.63 -26.54
CA LEU A 76 -4.96 -1.69 -25.44
C LEU A 76 -4.62 -0.28 -25.94
N ALA A 77 -3.78 -0.12 -26.97
CA ALA A 77 -3.56 1.17 -27.60
C ALA A 77 -4.87 1.74 -28.18
N HIS A 78 -5.69 0.92 -28.83
CA HIS A 78 -7.01 1.33 -29.33
C HIS A 78 -7.95 1.74 -28.20
N LEU A 79 -7.91 1.03 -27.06
CA LEU A 79 -8.67 1.40 -25.87
C LEU A 79 -8.24 2.77 -25.32
N LEU A 80 -6.93 3.03 -25.22
CA LEU A 80 -6.40 4.33 -24.79
C LEU A 80 -6.81 5.46 -25.73
N ILE A 81 -6.78 5.23 -27.05
CA ILE A 81 -7.25 6.20 -28.04
C ILE A 81 -8.74 6.53 -27.83
N LYS A 82 -9.59 5.54 -27.52
CA LYS A 82 -11.03 5.74 -27.27
C LYS A 82 -11.34 6.30 -25.86
N THR A 83 -10.42 6.16 -24.92
CA THR A 83 -10.61 6.60 -23.52
C THR A 83 -10.82 8.11 -23.44
N LYS A 84 -11.89 8.54 -22.75
CA LYS A 84 -12.18 9.96 -22.50
C LYS A 84 -11.62 10.46 -21.19
N LEU A 85 -11.56 9.59 -20.18
CA LEU A 85 -11.06 9.92 -18.85
C LEU A 85 -10.19 8.78 -18.30
N ILE A 86 -9.05 9.15 -17.75
CA ILE A 86 -8.23 8.27 -16.90
C ILE A 86 -8.27 8.82 -15.48
N ILE A 87 -8.75 8.02 -14.54
CA ILE A 87 -8.67 8.30 -13.10
C ILE A 87 -7.52 7.47 -12.53
N TRP A 88 -6.61 8.10 -11.81
CA TRP A 88 -5.50 7.42 -11.14
C TRP A 88 -5.49 7.79 -9.65
N ASP A 89 -5.74 6.82 -8.77
CA ASP A 89 -5.79 7.03 -7.31
C ASP A 89 -4.47 6.61 -6.60
N GLU A 90 -4.25 7.14 -5.39
CA GLU A 90 -3.03 6.94 -4.58
C GLU A 90 -1.74 7.34 -5.32
N THR A 91 -1.79 8.42 -6.09
CA THR A 91 -0.70 8.88 -6.98
C THR A 91 0.59 9.30 -6.26
N PRO A 92 0.56 9.90 -5.05
CA PRO A 92 1.81 10.33 -4.38
C PRO A 92 2.76 9.18 -4.01
N MET A 93 2.29 7.93 -3.94
CA MET A 93 3.15 6.76 -3.70
C MET A 93 3.99 6.34 -4.91
N MET A 94 3.69 6.86 -6.11
CA MET A 94 4.27 6.40 -7.36
C MET A 94 5.40 7.32 -7.82
N HIS A 95 6.48 6.73 -8.35
CA HIS A 95 7.58 7.49 -8.93
C HIS A 95 7.09 8.36 -10.09
N LYS A 96 7.56 9.61 -10.20
CA LYS A 96 7.14 10.56 -11.24
C LYS A 96 7.29 10.01 -12.66
N HIS A 97 8.38 9.27 -12.91
CA HIS A 97 8.65 8.63 -14.20
C HIS A 97 7.56 7.64 -14.63
N CYS A 98 6.73 7.09 -13.73
CA CYS A 98 5.59 6.28 -14.14
C CYS A 98 4.52 7.11 -14.88
N PHE A 99 4.33 8.37 -14.48
CA PHE A 99 3.39 9.29 -15.13
C PHE A 99 3.99 9.83 -16.43
N GLU A 100 5.28 10.17 -16.41
CA GLU A 100 6.03 10.67 -17.57
C GLU A 100 6.14 9.58 -18.66
N ALA A 101 6.33 8.32 -18.28
CA ALA A 101 6.31 7.20 -19.21
C ALA A 101 4.95 7.04 -19.90
N LEU A 102 3.85 7.21 -19.16
CA LEU A 102 2.51 7.20 -19.75
C LEU A 102 2.29 8.39 -20.69
N ASP A 103 2.73 9.59 -20.30
CA ASP A 103 2.68 10.79 -21.16
C ASP A 103 3.43 10.55 -22.48
N LYS A 104 4.70 10.12 -22.41
CA LYS A 104 5.53 9.80 -23.59
C LYS A 104 4.88 8.74 -24.48
N THR A 105 4.33 7.69 -23.89
CA THR A 105 3.60 6.65 -24.66
C THR A 105 2.34 7.17 -25.31
N LEU A 106 1.56 8.03 -24.63
CA LEU A 106 0.36 8.61 -25.24
C LEU A 106 0.71 9.57 -26.38
N ARG A 107 1.82 10.32 -26.26
CA ARG A 107 2.36 11.16 -27.34
C ARG A 107 2.72 10.34 -28.56
N ASP A 108 3.35 9.18 -28.39
CA ASP A 108 3.64 8.29 -29.51
C ASP A 108 2.34 7.73 -30.14
N ILE A 109 1.43 7.17 -29.34
CA ILE A 109 0.22 6.49 -29.83
C ILE A 109 -0.79 7.46 -30.48
N ILE A 110 -0.99 8.64 -29.88
CA ILE A 110 -2.00 9.62 -30.27
C ILE A 110 -1.40 10.69 -31.19
N GLY A 111 -0.20 11.16 -30.89
CA GLY A 111 0.50 12.18 -31.68
C GLY A 111 0.80 11.71 -33.11
N TYR A 112 0.99 10.40 -33.33
CA TYR A 112 1.06 9.83 -34.67
C TYR A 112 -0.18 10.12 -35.53
N LYS A 113 -1.37 10.20 -34.93
CA LYS A 113 -2.62 10.48 -35.64
C LYS A 113 -2.93 11.97 -35.75
N ASP A 114 -2.41 12.78 -34.84
CA ASP A 114 -2.70 14.21 -34.73
C ASP A 114 -1.52 14.93 -34.06
N ALA A 115 -0.63 15.47 -34.90
CA ALA A 115 0.58 16.14 -34.45
C ALA A 115 0.30 17.32 -33.51
N THR A 116 -0.84 18.00 -33.66
CA THR A 116 -1.22 19.15 -32.83
C THR A 116 -1.46 18.77 -31.37
N LYS A 117 -1.74 17.48 -31.09
CA LYS A 117 -1.94 16.98 -29.73
C LYS A 117 -0.66 16.52 -29.05
N SER A 118 0.45 16.35 -29.79
CA SER A 118 1.70 15.83 -29.23
C SER A 118 2.37 16.76 -28.20
N GLU A 119 2.06 18.06 -28.27
CA GLU A 119 2.59 19.08 -27.35
C GLU A 119 1.80 19.16 -26.03
N LEU A 120 0.57 18.64 -26.01
CA LEU A 120 -0.29 18.66 -24.82
C LEU A 120 0.09 17.51 -23.86
N PRO A 121 0.06 17.74 -22.53
CA PRO A 121 0.18 16.67 -21.56
C PRO A 121 -0.80 15.53 -21.84
N PHE A 122 -0.30 14.30 -21.81
CA PHE A 122 -1.01 13.06 -22.12
C PHE A 122 -1.73 13.08 -23.48
N SER A 123 -1.20 13.85 -24.43
CA SER A 123 -1.80 14.10 -25.74
C SER A 123 -3.23 14.63 -25.70
N GLY A 124 -3.52 15.50 -24.74
CA GLY A 124 -4.83 16.12 -24.56
C GLY A 124 -5.90 15.16 -24.05
N LYS A 125 -5.51 14.02 -23.46
CA LYS A 125 -6.42 13.17 -22.69
C LYS A 125 -6.79 13.84 -21.38
N THR A 126 -8.03 13.67 -20.95
CA THR A 126 -8.43 14.10 -19.60
C THR A 126 -7.91 13.10 -18.58
N ILE A 127 -7.06 13.58 -17.67
CA ILE A 127 -6.47 12.79 -16.60
C ILE A 127 -6.85 13.43 -15.26
N VAL A 128 -7.33 12.62 -14.32
CA VAL A 128 -7.58 13.05 -12.95
C VAL A 128 -6.75 12.18 -12.01
N LEU A 129 -5.77 12.79 -11.36
CA LEU A 129 -4.94 12.19 -10.35
C LEU A 129 -5.55 12.40 -8.96
N GLY A 130 -5.40 11.42 -8.09
CA GLY A 130 -5.94 11.43 -6.74
C GLY A 130 -4.93 11.01 -5.71
N GLY A 131 -4.99 11.59 -4.52
CA GLY A 131 -4.20 11.13 -3.39
C GLY A 131 -3.94 12.22 -2.35
N ASP A 132 -3.02 11.93 -1.45
CA ASP A 132 -2.60 12.83 -0.39
C ASP A 132 -1.07 12.78 -0.23
N PHE A 133 -0.40 13.87 -0.56
CA PHE A 133 1.05 14.00 -0.44
C PHE A 133 1.58 13.96 0.99
N ARG A 134 0.71 14.02 2.02
CA ARG A 134 1.11 13.76 3.41
C ARG A 134 1.21 12.28 3.75
N GLN A 135 0.77 11.39 2.86
CA GLN A 135 0.95 9.96 3.02
C GLN A 135 2.34 9.53 2.53
N ILE A 136 2.60 8.22 2.48
CA ILE A 136 3.91 7.70 2.13
C ILE A 136 4.22 8.02 0.66
N LEU A 137 5.44 8.48 0.41
CA LEU A 137 6.00 8.84 -0.89
C LEU A 137 6.61 7.63 -1.60
N PRO A 138 7.13 7.78 -2.84
CA PRO A 138 7.78 6.67 -3.54
C PRO A 138 8.97 6.15 -2.73
N VAL A 139 9.06 4.82 -2.64
CA VAL A 139 10.17 4.16 -1.96
C VAL A 139 11.37 4.13 -2.90
N ILE A 140 12.43 4.88 -2.55
CA ILE A 140 13.70 4.90 -3.29
C ILE A 140 14.72 4.06 -2.52
N PRO A 141 15.09 2.86 -3.01
CA PRO A 141 16.06 2.01 -2.33
C PRO A 141 17.40 2.74 -2.16
N LYS A 142 17.90 2.82 -0.91
CA LYS A 142 19.12 3.56 -0.56
C LYS A 142 19.09 5.06 -0.91
N GLY A 143 17.91 5.61 -1.21
CA GLY A 143 17.75 7.01 -1.54
C GLY A 143 17.78 7.90 -0.29
N SER A 144 18.32 9.09 -0.46
CA SER A 144 18.24 10.19 0.50
C SER A 144 16.82 10.80 0.52
N ARG A 145 16.57 11.70 1.49
CA ARG A 145 15.37 12.54 1.51
C ARG A 145 15.20 13.31 0.20
N GLN A 146 16.29 13.82 -0.36
CA GLN A 146 16.30 14.59 -1.60
C GLN A 146 15.87 13.73 -2.79
N ASP A 147 16.37 12.49 -2.86
CA ASP A 147 16.01 11.55 -3.91
C ASP A 147 14.51 11.20 -3.85
N ILE A 148 13.98 10.96 -2.65
CA ILE A 148 12.54 10.72 -2.46
C ILE A 148 11.73 11.93 -2.91
N VAL A 149 12.09 13.14 -2.50
CA VAL A 149 11.39 14.38 -2.92
C VAL A 149 11.46 14.53 -4.44
N HIS A 150 12.64 14.35 -5.05
CA HIS A 150 12.81 14.48 -6.50
C HIS A 150 12.03 13.43 -7.30
N ALA A 151 11.78 12.26 -6.72
CA ALA A 151 10.99 11.19 -7.30
C ALA A 151 9.46 11.43 -7.22
N THR A 152 9.00 12.38 -6.40
CA THR A 152 7.56 12.66 -6.28
C THR A 152 6.99 13.37 -7.51
N LEU A 153 5.69 13.19 -7.75
CA LEU A 153 4.97 13.73 -8.89
C LEU A 153 5.11 15.27 -9.03
N ASN A 154 5.23 16.00 -7.92
CA ASN A 154 5.35 17.46 -7.96
C ASN A 154 6.70 17.97 -8.54
N SER A 155 7.66 17.06 -8.72
CA SER A 155 8.96 17.31 -9.33
C SER A 155 9.01 16.88 -10.81
N SER A 156 7.86 16.56 -11.39
CA SER A 156 7.70 16.21 -12.81
C SER A 156 7.52 17.44 -13.68
N TYR A 157 7.96 17.36 -14.94
CA TYR A 157 7.62 18.36 -15.96
C TYR A 157 6.11 18.46 -16.25
N LEU A 158 5.33 17.45 -15.85
CA LEU A 158 3.88 17.46 -15.97
C LEU A 158 3.24 18.38 -14.94
N TRP A 159 3.88 18.61 -13.79
CA TRP A 159 3.30 19.31 -12.66
C TRP A 159 2.90 20.77 -13.00
N PRO A 160 3.63 21.58 -13.75
CA PRO A 160 3.15 22.92 -14.11
C PRO A 160 1.80 22.98 -14.86
N HIS A 161 1.31 21.85 -15.39
CA HIS A 161 0.07 21.79 -16.18
C HIS A 161 -1.17 21.29 -15.42
N TYR A 162 -1.09 20.91 -14.13
CA TYR A 162 -2.28 20.43 -13.42
C TYR A 162 -3.15 21.58 -12.89
N GLU A 163 -4.44 21.31 -12.77
CA GLU A 163 -5.39 22.09 -11.99
C GLU A 163 -5.66 21.40 -10.65
N LEU A 164 -5.48 22.11 -9.53
CA LEU A 164 -5.68 21.58 -8.19
C LEU A 164 -7.14 21.68 -7.77
N LEU A 165 -7.73 20.54 -7.41
CA LEU A 165 -9.05 20.47 -6.78
C LEU A 165 -8.89 19.94 -5.35
N THR A 166 -9.47 20.61 -4.37
CA THR A 166 -9.27 20.24 -2.95
C THR A 166 -10.58 19.87 -2.28
N LEU A 167 -10.61 18.70 -1.64
CA LEU A 167 -11.68 18.29 -0.73
C LEU A 167 -11.30 18.61 0.71
N THR A 168 -12.06 19.50 1.34
CA THR A 168 -11.80 19.99 2.70
C THR A 168 -12.70 19.36 3.77
N LYS A 169 -13.92 18.94 3.40
CA LYS A 169 -14.90 18.38 4.34
C LYS A 169 -14.66 16.89 4.56
N ASN A 170 -14.44 16.50 5.82
CA ASN A 170 -14.39 15.10 6.22
C ASN A 170 -15.82 14.57 6.38
N ILE A 171 -16.26 13.70 5.47
CA ILE A 171 -17.61 13.15 5.51
C ILE A 171 -17.77 12.03 6.54
N ARG A 172 -16.67 11.52 7.15
CA ARG A 172 -16.76 10.56 8.26
C ARG A 172 -17.33 11.18 9.54
N LEU A 173 -17.18 12.49 9.71
CA LEU A 173 -17.69 13.26 10.85
C LEU A 173 -19.21 13.48 10.81
N GLN A 174 -19.85 13.29 9.65
CA GLN A 174 -21.26 13.63 9.46
C GLN A 174 -22.24 12.49 9.78
N ASN A 175 -21.73 11.30 10.15
CA ASN A 175 -22.54 10.09 10.37
C ASN A 175 -22.66 9.68 11.85
N SER A 176 -22.25 10.52 12.80
CA SER A 176 -22.37 10.22 14.24
C SER A 176 -23.53 11.00 14.86
N ASP A 177 -24.57 10.28 15.28
CA ASP A 177 -25.85 10.82 15.78
C ASP A 177 -25.82 11.30 17.25
N ALA A 178 -24.68 11.20 17.96
CA ALA A 178 -24.55 11.57 19.36
C ALA A 178 -23.55 12.71 19.59
N ASP A 179 -23.98 13.75 20.31
CA ASP A 179 -23.27 15.02 20.52
C ASP A 179 -21.94 14.86 21.30
N THR A 180 -21.89 13.92 22.25
CA THR A 180 -20.68 13.59 23.03
C THR A 180 -19.63 12.84 22.19
N ASP A 181 -20.06 11.94 21.31
CA ASP A 181 -19.18 11.20 20.41
C ASP A 181 -18.58 12.13 19.34
N LEU A 182 -19.33 13.16 18.92
CA LEU A 182 -18.86 14.16 17.95
C LEU A 182 -17.64 14.94 18.46
N LYS A 183 -17.62 15.36 19.74
CA LYS A 183 -16.49 16.11 20.30
C LYS A 183 -15.23 15.25 20.43
N GLU A 184 -15.35 14.03 20.97
CA GLU A 184 -14.22 13.08 21.08
C GLU A 184 -13.63 12.76 19.69
N LEU A 185 -14.52 12.58 18.71
CA LEU A 185 -14.16 12.29 17.34
C LEU A 185 -13.46 13.51 16.68
N GLN A 186 -13.96 14.72 16.89
CA GLN A 186 -13.34 15.95 16.41
C GLN A 186 -11.94 16.14 16.98
N GLU A 187 -11.76 16.02 18.30
CA GLU A 187 -10.45 16.12 18.96
C GLU A 187 -9.46 15.07 18.43
N PHE A 188 -9.94 13.85 18.17
CA PHE A 188 -9.12 12.81 17.57
C PHE A 188 -8.69 13.16 16.13
N PHE A 189 -9.60 13.70 15.33
CA PHE A 189 -9.26 14.13 13.97
C PHE A 189 -8.33 15.34 13.95
N ASP A 190 -8.50 16.30 14.86
CA ASP A 190 -7.60 17.43 15.00
C ASP A 190 -6.18 16.96 15.35
N TRP A 191 -6.05 15.99 16.27
CA TRP A 191 -4.76 15.36 16.54
C TRP A 191 -4.16 14.67 15.29
N ILE A 192 -4.97 13.94 14.51
CA ILE A 192 -4.51 13.33 13.25
C ILE A 192 -4.06 14.41 12.24
N LEU A 193 -4.75 15.54 12.15
CA LEU A 193 -4.37 16.66 11.27
C LEU A 193 -3.05 17.28 11.70
N VAL A 194 -2.80 17.38 13.00
CA VAL A 194 -1.53 17.85 13.53
C VAL A 194 -0.38 16.89 13.20
N VAL A 195 -0.60 15.57 13.34
CA VAL A 195 0.36 14.55 12.88
C VAL A 195 0.59 14.66 11.36
N ARG A 196 -0.48 14.86 10.59
CA ARG A 196 -0.44 15.00 9.13
C ARG A 196 0.43 16.16 8.69
N ASP A 197 0.23 17.33 9.27
CA ASP A 197 0.84 18.59 8.82
C ASP A 197 2.24 18.83 9.40
N GLY A 198 2.61 18.11 10.46
CA GLY A 198 3.90 18.30 11.14
C GLY A 198 3.98 19.67 11.81
N SER A 199 2.88 20.10 12.43
CA SER A 199 2.70 21.45 12.96
C SER A 199 3.18 21.63 14.42
N ILE A 200 3.64 20.57 15.08
CA ILE A 200 4.08 20.61 16.49
C ILE A 200 5.54 21.08 16.65
N GLY A 201 6.34 21.08 15.57
CA GLY A 201 7.76 21.39 15.67
C GLY A 201 8.30 22.33 14.60
N ASN A 202 9.39 23.01 14.96
CA ASN A 202 10.18 23.89 14.11
C ASN A 202 11.42 23.19 13.51
N SER A 203 11.46 21.84 13.51
CA SER A 203 12.64 21.12 13.02
C SER A 203 12.89 21.42 11.53
N PHE A 204 14.15 21.72 11.22
CA PHE A 204 14.59 22.00 9.84
C PHE A 204 14.71 20.72 9.00
N ASP A 205 14.99 19.57 9.64
CA ASP A 205 15.07 18.26 9.02
C ASP A 205 13.69 17.63 8.74
N GLY A 206 12.63 18.18 9.35
CA GLY A 206 11.26 17.67 9.21
C GLY A 206 11.04 16.38 10.01
N ILE A 207 11.81 16.18 11.07
CA ILE A 207 11.64 15.08 12.02
C ILE A 207 11.25 15.71 13.36
N ASP A 208 9.98 15.62 13.68
CA ASP A 208 9.43 16.14 14.94
C ASP A 208 9.00 14.98 15.84
N LYS A 209 8.77 15.27 17.12
CA LYS A 209 8.07 14.37 18.03
C LYS A 209 6.65 14.87 18.27
N VAL A 210 5.70 13.95 18.33
CA VAL A 210 4.30 14.24 18.65
C VAL A 210 3.89 13.48 19.90
N LEU A 211 3.20 14.17 20.80
CA LEU A 211 2.58 13.56 21.97
C LEU A 211 1.41 12.68 21.54
N ILE A 212 1.40 11.46 22.05
CA ILE A 212 0.33 10.48 21.90
C ILE A 212 -0.66 10.69 23.06
N PRO A 213 -1.96 10.87 22.77
CA PRO A 213 -2.97 10.94 23.80
C PRO A 213 -2.93 9.74 24.75
N LYS A 214 -3.00 10.00 26.06
CA LYS A 214 -2.82 8.98 27.12
C LYS A 214 -3.79 7.81 26.99
N ASP A 215 -5.01 8.06 26.53
CA ASP A 215 -6.04 7.04 26.32
C ASP A 215 -5.72 6.08 25.16
N LEU A 216 -4.86 6.49 24.22
CA LEU A 216 -4.41 5.65 23.12
C LEU A 216 -3.21 4.78 23.51
N LEU A 217 -2.48 5.13 24.57
CA LEU A 217 -1.27 4.43 25.00
C LEU A 217 -1.57 3.12 25.73
N ILE A 218 -0.70 2.13 25.51
CA ILE A 218 -0.61 0.92 26.31
C ILE A 218 0.57 1.10 27.27
N THR A 219 0.28 1.31 28.56
CA THR A 219 1.28 1.66 29.58
C THR A 219 1.63 0.52 30.54
N GLU A 220 0.75 -0.46 30.70
CA GLU A 220 0.91 -1.55 31.68
C GLU A 220 0.95 -2.92 31.00
N TYR A 221 2.10 -3.59 31.04
CA TYR A 221 2.27 -4.96 30.55
C TYR A 221 3.57 -5.60 31.04
N THR A 222 3.68 -6.92 30.86
CA THR A 222 4.90 -7.70 31.10
C THR A 222 5.63 -8.03 29.80
N ASP A 223 4.91 -8.51 28.79
CA ASP A 223 5.43 -8.78 27.45
C ASP A 223 4.77 -7.84 26.42
N PRO A 224 5.57 -7.10 25.62
CA PRO A 224 5.01 -6.08 24.72
C PRO A 224 4.25 -6.65 23.53
N ILE A 225 4.64 -7.83 23.02
CA ILE A 225 3.91 -8.46 21.92
C ILE A 225 2.55 -8.95 22.43
N ALA A 226 2.52 -9.61 23.59
CA ALA A 226 1.30 -10.02 24.26
C ALA A 226 0.38 -8.82 24.55
N ALA A 227 0.94 -7.68 24.96
CA ALA A 227 0.19 -6.47 25.25
C ALA A 227 -0.53 -5.91 24.02
N ILE A 228 0.21 -5.69 22.92
CA ILE A 228 -0.39 -5.15 21.69
C ILE A 228 -1.37 -6.15 21.07
N VAL A 229 -1.09 -7.45 21.17
CA VAL A 229 -1.99 -8.52 20.73
C VAL A 229 -3.27 -8.52 21.56
N LYS A 230 -3.20 -8.52 22.89
CA LYS A 230 -4.36 -8.48 23.77
C LYS A 230 -5.23 -7.25 23.52
N SER A 231 -4.59 -6.10 23.29
CA SER A 231 -5.28 -4.86 22.99
C SER A 231 -5.97 -4.85 21.62
N THR A 232 -5.38 -5.50 20.61
CA THR A 232 -5.90 -5.47 19.22
C THR A 232 -6.84 -6.63 18.94
N TYR A 233 -6.53 -7.79 19.49
CA TYR A 233 -7.24 -9.07 19.38
C TYR A 233 -7.68 -9.55 20.78
N PRO A 234 -8.63 -8.85 21.44
CA PRO A 234 -9.17 -9.29 22.72
C PRO A 234 -9.91 -10.63 22.57
N ASP A 235 -9.75 -11.52 23.55
CA ASP A 235 -10.38 -12.85 23.59
C ASP A 235 -10.11 -13.68 22.32
N PHE A 236 -8.87 -13.60 21.80
CA PHE A 236 -8.48 -14.28 20.56
C PHE A 236 -8.78 -15.78 20.58
N SER A 237 -8.59 -16.47 21.71
CA SER A 237 -8.89 -17.91 21.83
C SER A 237 -10.34 -18.23 21.48
N THR A 238 -11.29 -17.40 21.93
CA THR A 238 -12.72 -17.55 21.67
C THR A 238 -13.08 -17.09 20.25
N ASN A 239 -12.46 -16.00 19.78
CA ASN A 239 -12.84 -15.33 18.53
C ASN A 239 -11.97 -15.71 17.31
N CYS A 240 -10.97 -16.57 17.46
CA CYS A 240 -10.05 -16.97 16.38
C CYS A 240 -10.75 -17.61 15.17
N ASN A 241 -12.00 -18.04 15.33
CA ASN A 241 -12.81 -18.63 14.28
C ASN A 241 -13.78 -17.64 13.61
N ASP A 242 -13.94 -16.43 14.17
CA ASP A 242 -14.82 -15.40 13.64
C ASP A 242 -14.09 -14.59 12.55
N VAL A 243 -14.59 -14.72 11.32
CA VAL A 243 -14.07 -14.04 10.14
C VAL A 243 -14.21 -12.52 10.25
N GLY A 244 -15.36 -12.04 10.74
CA GLY A 244 -15.62 -10.60 10.88
C GLY A 244 -14.73 -9.96 11.93
N TYR A 245 -14.53 -10.67 13.05
CA TYR A 245 -13.58 -10.28 14.08
C TYR A 245 -12.16 -10.09 13.52
N LEU A 246 -11.64 -11.09 12.78
CA LEU A 246 -10.29 -11.07 12.19
C LEU A 246 -10.13 -10.03 11.08
N GLN A 247 -11.16 -9.83 10.26
CA GLN A 247 -11.16 -8.92 9.12
C GLN A 247 -10.92 -7.47 9.56
N GLN A 248 -11.54 -7.06 10.67
CA GLN A 248 -11.56 -5.68 11.13
C GLN A 248 -10.32 -5.25 11.92
N ARG A 249 -9.41 -6.19 12.22
CA ARG A 249 -8.26 -6.03 13.12
C ARG A 249 -6.93 -6.23 12.42
N VAL A 250 -5.95 -5.39 12.76
CA VAL A 250 -4.56 -5.57 12.36
C VAL A 250 -3.61 -4.91 13.35
N ILE A 251 -2.41 -5.45 13.46
CA ILE A 251 -1.28 -4.78 14.11
C ILE A 251 -0.38 -4.16 13.02
N LEU A 252 -0.07 -2.87 13.14
CA LEU A 252 0.80 -2.14 12.25
C LEU A 252 2.16 -1.90 12.90
N THR A 253 3.22 -2.11 12.12
CA THR A 253 4.60 -1.83 12.56
C THR A 253 5.41 -1.19 11.44
N PRO A 254 6.48 -0.44 11.75
CA PRO A 254 7.35 0.14 10.72
C PRO A 254 8.14 -0.90 9.90
N THR A 255 8.56 -2.02 10.49
CA THR A 255 9.54 -2.93 9.88
C THR A 255 9.07 -4.39 9.80
N LEU A 256 9.61 -5.12 8.82
CA LEU A 256 9.18 -6.51 8.53
C LEU A 256 9.57 -7.50 9.64
N ASP A 257 10.70 -7.31 10.31
CA ASP A 257 11.13 -8.16 11.42
C ASP A 257 10.12 -8.16 12.57
N MET A 258 9.57 -6.98 12.92
CA MET A 258 8.51 -6.88 13.93
C MET A 258 7.22 -7.56 13.46
N VAL A 259 6.85 -7.42 12.19
CA VAL A 259 5.71 -8.14 11.59
C VAL A 259 5.87 -9.64 11.73
N GLU A 260 7.06 -10.18 11.45
CA GLU A 260 7.35 -11.61 11.59
C GLU A 260 7.20 -12.08 13.03
N SER A 261 7.79 -11.38 14.00
CA SER A 261 7.70 -11.75 15.42
C SER A 261 6.26 -11.79 15.94
N ILE A 262 5.45 -10.77 15.60
CA ILE A 262 4.05 -10.71 16.02
C ILE A 262 3.22 -11.81 15.34
N ASN A 263 3.42 -12.02 14.04
CA ASN A 263 2.70 -13.07 13.32
C ASN A 263 3.07 -14.47 13.85
N GLN A 264 4.34 -14.73 14.19
CA GLN A 264 4.76 -15.98 14.82
C GLN A 264 4.09 -16.19 16.17
N TYR A 265 4.04 -15.15 17.01
CA TYR A 265 3.31 -15.18 18.28
C TYR A 265 1.81 -15.47 18.06
N MET A 266 1.16 -14.83 17.08
CA MET A 266 -0.25 -15.10 16.79
C MET A 266 -0.50 -16.53 16.28
N ILE A 267 0.44 -17.11 15.53
CA ILE A 267 0.35 -18.52 15.09
C ILE A 267 0.51 -19.47 16.28
N SER A 268 1.37 -19.16 17.25
CA SER A 268 1.57 -20.00 18.44
C SER A 268 0.33 -20.04 19.34
N LEU A 269 -0.45 -18.95 19.38
CA LEU A 269 -1.74 -18.90 20.09
C LEU A 269 -2.85 -19.74 19.43
N ASN A 270 -2.72 -20.12 18.16
CA ASN A 270 -3.74 -20.90 17.46
C ASN A 270 -3.52 -22.40 17.69
N HIS A 271 -4.53 -23.11 18.21
CA HIS A 271 -4.43 -24.54 18.52
C HIS A 271 -4.68 -25.49 17.33
N ASN A 272 -5.02 -24.96 16.15
CA ASN A 272 -5.23 -25.79 14.96
C ASN A 272 -3.91 -26.46 14.51
N PRO A 273 -3.99 -27.64 13.85
CA PRO A 273 -2.83 -28.32 13.29
C PRO A 273 -2.04 -27.41 12.35
N GLU A 274 -0.73 -27.38 12.53
CA GLU A 274 0.18 -26.64 11.67
C GLU A 274 0.57 -27.43 10.43
N LYS A 275 0.80 -26.71 9.34
CA LYS A 275 1.38 -27.24 8.11
C LYS A 275 2.48 -26.31 7.63
N SER A 276 3.66 -26.87 7.45
CA SER A 276 4.84 -26.16 6.98
C SER A 276 5.07 -26.44 5.50
N TYR A 277 5.37 -25.39 4.75
CA TYR A 277 5.65 -25.45 3.32
C TYR A 277 7.05 -24.90 3.06
N LEU A 278 7.93 -25.75 2.54
CA LEU A 278 9.26 -25.35 2.10
C LEU A 278 9.22 -24.84 0.65
N SER A 279 10.05 -23.85 0.33
CA SER A 279 10.20 -23.35 -1.03
C SER A 279 11.18 -24.19 -1.84
N SER A 280 11.17 -23.99 -3.16
CA SER A 280 12.22 -24.48 -4.06
C SER A 280 12.90 -23.30 -4.71
N ASP A 281 14.19 -23.14 -4.43
CA ASP A 281 14.96 -21.96 -4.80
C ASP A 281 15.98 -22.29 -5.89
N LYS A 282 16.14 -21.40 -6.87
CA LYS A 282 17.05 -21.56 -8.01
C LYS A 282 17.69 -20.22 -8.38
N ILE A 283 18.96 -20.22 -8.73
CA ILE A 283 19.64 -19.02 -9.27
C ILE A 283 19.14 -18.75 -10.69
N CYS A 284 18.94 -17.48 -11.03
CA CYS A 284 18.72 -17.07 -12.41
C CYS A 284 20.06 -16.95 -13.13
N LYS A 285 20.25 -17.72 -14.20
CA LYS A 285 21.36 -17.50 -15.13
C LYS A 285 21.03 -16.27 -15.97
N SER A 286 21.62 -15.12 -15.68
CA SER A 286 21.53 -13.95 -16.57
C SER A 286 22.91 -13.32 -16.77
N ASP A 287 23.30 -13.26 -18.05
CA ASP A 287 24.33 -12.49 -18.75
C ASP A 287 25.74 -12.38 -18.12
N HIS A 288 26.58 -13.35 -18.52
CA HIS A 288 28.02 -13.26 -18.83
C HIS A 288 29.05 -12.69 -17.83
N THR A 289 28.72 -12.34 -16.58
CA THR A 289 29.72 -11.76 -15.65
C THR A 289 29.98 -12.47 -14.32
N TYR A 290 29.37 -13.63 -14.05
CA TYR A 290 29.47 -14.27 -12.73
C TYR A 290 29.84 -15.76 -12.73
N SER A 291 30.79 -16.20 -13.58
CA SER A 291 31.23 -17.60 -13.57
C SER A 291 31.98 -18.03 -12.29
N ALA A 292 32.50 -17.09 -11.48
CA ALA A 292 33.28 -17.41 -10.28
C ALA A 292 32.44 -17.55 -8.98
N LEU A 293 31.18 -17.08 -8.95
CA LEU A 293 30.34 -17.10 -7.74
C LEU A 293 29.21 -18.15 -7.76
N GLU A 294 29.04 -18.89 -8.85
CA GLU A 294 28.02 -19.96 -8.94
C GLU A 294 28.21 -21.05 -7.88
N HIS A 295 29.43 -21.27 -7.41
CA HIS A 295 29.75 -22.24 -6.35
C HIS A 295 29.46 -21.75 -4.92
N VAL A 296 29.24 -20.44 -4.71
CA VAL A 296 29.03 -19.85 -3.37
C VAL A 296 27.53 -19.79 -3.01
N HIS A 297 26.67 -19.71 -4.02
CA HIS A 297 25.23 -19.57 -3.82
C HIS A 297 24.52 -20.94 -3.78
N THR A 298 24.74 -21.70 -2.71
CA THR A 298 24.05 -22.99 -2.51
C THR A 298 22.54 -22.80 -2.29
N PRO A 299 21.70 -23.81 -2.57
CA PRO A 299 20.28 -23.78 -2.20
C PRO A 299 20.06 -23.44 -0.72
N ASP A 300 20.92 -23.94 0.17
CA ASP A 300 20.84 -23.64 1.60
C ASP A 300 21.08 -22.16 1.90
N PHE A 301 22.06 -21.54 1.23
CA PHE A 301 22.25 -20.09 1.33
C PHE A 301 21.01 -19.34 0.85
N LEU A 302 20.43 -19.71 -0.30
CA LEU A 302 19.21 -19.07 -0.80
C LEU A 302 18.05 -19.20 0.18
N ASN A 303 17.91 -20.35 0.83
CA ASN A 303 16.85 -20.61 1.81
C ASN A 303 16.93 -19.65 3.02
N THR A 304 18.13 -19.15 3.37
CA THR A 304 18.29 -18.15 4.45
C THR A 304 17.84 -16.74 4.06
N ILE A 305 17.70 -16.45 2.77
CA ILE A 305 17.42 -15.09 2.28
C ILE A 305 15.96 -14.71 2.58
N LYS A 306 15.81 -13.67 3.40
CA LYS A 306 14.56 -12.94 3.63
C LYS A 306 14.60 -11.62 2.86
N CYS A 307 13.61 -11.38 2.01
CA CYS A 307 13.59 -10.20 1.15
C CYS A 307 12.18 -9.76 0.78
N PHE A 308 12.06 -8.53 0.28
CA PHE A 308 10.75 -7.96 -0.07
C PHE A 308 10.16 -8.58 -1.34
N GLY A 309 8.83 -8.77 -1.33
CA GLY A 309 8.06 -9.21 -2.51
C GLY A 309 8.12 -10.70 -2.81
N VAL A 310 8.72 -11.49 -1.90
CA VAL A 310 8.82 -12.96 -1.96
C VAL A 310 8.57 -13.52 -0.54
N PRO A 311 7.80 -14.61 -0.39
CA PRO A 311 7.67 -15.31 0.88
C PRO A 311 9.01 -15.88 1.38
N ASN A 312 9.07 -16.15 2.68
CA ASN A 312 10.18 -16.87 3.30
C ASN A 312 10.27 -18.31 2.77
N HIS A 313 11.45 -18.92 2.88
CA HIS A 313 11.67 -20.30 2.46
C HIS A 313 10.69 -21.26 3.13
N SER A 314 10.64 -21.23 4.45
CA SER A 314 9.66 -21.95 5.25
C SER A 314 8.51 -21.02 5.63
N ILE A 315 7.28 -21.43 5.29
CA ILE A 315 6.06 -20.80 5.79
C ILE A 315 5.27 -21.83 6.59
N THR A 316 4.95 -21.50 7.83
CA THR A 316 4.09 -22.32 8.70
C THR A 316 2.72 -21.67 8.77
N LEU A 317 1.69 -22.45 8.44
CA LEU A 317 0.31 -21.99 8.40
C LEU A 317 -0.58 -22.91 9.23
N LYS A 318 -1.67 -22.35 9.73
CA LYS A 318 -2.77 -23.08 10.38
C LYS A 318 -4.07 -22.69 9.69
N VAL A 319 -5.03 -23.61 9.66
CA VAL A 319 -6.38 -23.30 9.18
C VAL A 319 -6.97 -22.17 10.04
N ARG A 320 -7.74 -21.28 9.41
CA ARG A 320 -8.32 -20.04 9.97
C ARG A 320 -7.33 -18.93 10.31
N VAL A 321 -6.08 -19.02 9.86
CA VAL A 321 -5.14 -17.89 9.95
C VAL A 321 -5.39 -16.90 8.81
N PRO A 322 -5.45 -15.58 9.10
CA PRO A 322 -5.40 -14.53 8.10
C PRO A 322 -4.06 -14.54 7.36
N VAL A 323 -4.11 -14.54 6.04
CA VAL A 323 -2.96 -14.43 5.15
C VAL A 323 -3.14 -13.26 4.20
N MET A 324 -2.06 -12.76 3.63
CA MET A 324 -2.06 -11.67 2.65
C MET A 324 -1.33 -12.13 1.39
N LEU A 325 -1.94 -11.87 0.23
CA LEU A 325 -1.30 -12.11 -1.07
C LEU A 325 -0.14 -11.12 -1.29
N LEU A 326 0.99 -11.64 -1.80
CA LEU A 326 2.19 -10.85 -2.11
C LEU A 326 2.29 -10.48 -3.59
N ARG A 327 1.45 -11.07 -4.45
CA ARG A 327 1.40 -10.82 -5.90
C ARG A 327 -0.02 -10.66 -6.39
N ASN A 328 -0.13 -10.00 -7.54
CA ASN A 328 -1.36 -10.00 -8.31
C ASN A 328 -1.52 -11.37 -8.97
N ASN A 329 -2.55 -12.11 -8.58
CA ASN A 329 -2.88 -13.42 -9.14
C ASN A 329 -3.98 -13.28 -10.19
N ASP A 330 -5.10 -12.69 -9.79
CA ASP A 330 -6.22 -12.39 -10.67
C ASP A 330 -6.90 -11.10 -10.21
N GLN A 331 -6.58 -10.01 -10.90
CA GLN A 331 -7.11 -8.69 -10.57
C GLN A 331 -8.62 -8.60 -10.85
N THR A 332 -9.14 -9.40 -11.80
CA THR A 332 -10.55 -9.35 -12.18
C THR A 332 -11.45 -9.94 -11.08
N THR A 333 -10.93 -10.91 -10.33
CA THR A 333 -11.57 -11.48 -9.13
C THR A 333 -11.08 -10.85 -7.82
N GLY A 334 -10.34 -9.74 -7.89
CA GLY A 334 -9.88 -8.99 -6.70
C GLY A 334 -8.71 -9.61 -5.93
N LEU A 335 -8.02 -10.60 -6.51
CA LEU A 335 -6.83 -11.24 -5.94
C LEU A 335 -5.55 -10.48 -6.34
N CYS A 336 -5.32 -9.37 -5.65
CA CYS A 336 -4.15 -8.51 -5.85
C CYS A 336 -3.17 -8.56 -4.66
N ASN A 337 -1.98 -7.98 -4.85
CA ASN A 337 -1.00 -7.80 -3.79
C ASN A 337 -1.61 -6.94 -2.67
N GLY A 338 -1.63 -7.49 -1.46
CA GLY A 338 -2.20 -6.88 -0.27
C GLY A 338 -3.61 -7.38 0.08
N THR A 339 -4.28 -8.13 -0.79
CA THR A 339 -5.58 -8.74 -0.46
C THR A 339 -5.42 -9.69 0.72
N ARG A 340 -6.18 -9.44 1.78
CA ARG A 340 -6.26 -10.30 2.95
C ARG A 340 -7.26 -11.43 2.71
N LEU A 341 -6.87 -12.64 3.06
CA LEU A 341 -7.63 -13.86 2.92
C LEU A 341 -7.61 -14.62 4.26
N ILE A 342 -8.51 -15.56 4.46
CA ILE A 342 -8.47 -16.52 5.56
C ILE A 342 -8.27 -17.92 4.99
N ALA A 343 -7.23 -18.62 5.43
CA ALA A 343 -6.97 -19.99 4.98
C ALA A 343 -8.06 -20.93 5.50
N THR A 344 -8.76 -21.62 4.60
CA THR A 344 -9.83 -22.58 4.96
C THR A 344 -9.37 -24.03 4.84
N LYS A 345 -8.43 -24.32 3.92
CA LYS A 345 -7.86 -25.65 3.75
C LYS A 345 -6.41 -25.58 3.29
N LEU A 346 -5.56 -26.44 3.85
CA LEU A 346 -4.11 -26.46 3.59
C LEU A 346 -3.71 -27.77 2.90
N GLU A 347 -3.75 -27.81 1.57
CA GLU A 347 -3.33 -28.97 0.77
C GLU A 347 -1.86 -28.84 0.32
N ASN A 348 -1.27 -29.91 -0.22
CA ASN A 348 0.15 -29.92 -0.58
C ASN A 348 0.49 -28.98 -1.74
N GLN A 349 -0.40 -28.89 -2.73
CA GLN A 349 -0.16 -28.15 -3.98
C GLN A 349 -0.99 -26.86 -4.10
N VAL A 350 -2.02 -26.72 -3.27
CA VAL A 350 -2.96 -25.61 -3.32
C VAL A 350 -3.41 -25.23 -1.90
N ILE A 351 -3.62 -23.95 -1.66
CA ILE A 351 -4.26 -23.48 -0.44
C ILE A 351 -5.66 -22.97 -0.80
N GLU A 352 -6.68 -23.49 -0.12
CA GLU A 352 -8.02 -22.92 -0.20
C GLU A 352 -8.11 -21.77 0.81
N ALA A 353 -8.62 -20.63 0.36
CA ALA A 353 -8.85 -19.48 1.21
C ALA A 353 -10.16 -18.78 0.86
N LYS A 354 -10.65 -17.93 1.75
CA LYS A 354 -11.74 -16.99 1.48
C LYS A 354 -11.26 -15.56 1.54
N VAL A 355 -11.74 -14.70 0.66
CA VAL A 355 -11.42 -13.27 0.67
C VAL A 355 -12.03 -12.63 1.92
N LEU A 356 -11.21 -11.87 2.68
CA LEU A 356 -11.67 -11.23 3.91
C LEU A 356 -12.39 -9.92 3.64
N SER A 357 -11.90 -9.10 2.70
CA SER A 357 -12.37 -7.72 2.53
C SER A 357 -12.60 -7.36 1.06
N GLY A 358 -13.45 -6.36 0.83
CA GLY A 358 -13.76 -5.83 -0.50
C GLY A 358 -15.03 -6.41 -1.12
N GLN A 359 -15.27 -6.11 -2.40
CA GLN A 359 -16.48 -6.54 -3.10
C GLN A 359 -16.62 -8.08 -3.20
N MET A 360 -15.50 -8.79 -3.14
CA MET A 360 -15.44 -10.24 -3.24
C MET A 360 -15.37 -10.93 -1.88
N ALA A 361 -15.66 -10.22 -0.77
CA ALA A 361 -15.60 -10.79 0.57
C ALA A 361 -16.44 -12.08 0.68
N GLY A 362 -15.89 -13.10 1.34
CA GLY A 362 -16.47 -14.43 1.46
C GLY A 362 -16.25 -15.36 0.26
N GLN A 363 -15.82 -14.84 -0.89
CA GLN A 363 -15.55 -15.67 -2.07
C GLN A 363 -14.41 -16.65 -1.79
N LYS A 364 -14.65 -17.92 -2.13
CA LYS A 364 -13.65 -18.98 -2.07
C LYS A 364 -12.68 -18.86 -3.24
N VAL A 365 -11.39 -18.99 -2.94
CA VAL A 365 -10.29 -18.91 -3.92
C VAL A 365 -9.24 -19.97 -3.65
N PHE A 366 -8.51 -20.33 -4.70
CA PHE A 366 -7.43 -21.32 -4.66
C PHE A 366 -6.11 -20.66 -4.98
N ILE A 367 -5.13 -20.83 -4.11
CA ILE A 367 -3.81 -20.20 -4.21
C ILE A 367 -2.81 -21.29 -4.55
N PRO A 368 -2.30 -21.34 -5.80
CA PRO A 368 -1.22 -22.26 -6.17
C PRO A 368 0.15 -21.69 -5.76
N ARG A 369 1.17 -22.55 -5.79
CA ARG A 369 2.56 -22.10 -5.74
C ARG A 369 2.92 -21.37 -7.03
N MET A 370 3.71 -20.31 -6.92
CA MET A 370 4.24 -19.58 -8.08
C MET A 370 5.73 -19.33 -7.93
N THR A 371 6.41 -19.16 -9.06
CA THR A 371 7.82 -18.78 -9.10
C THR A 371 7.93 -17.26 -8.99
N LEU A 372 8.71 -16.80 -8.02
CA LEU A 372 8.85 -15.40 -7.65
C LEU A 372 10.31 -14.99 -7.73
N THR A 373 10.58 -13.83 -8.31
CA THR A 373 11.90 -13.21 -8.28
C THR A 373 11.86 -12.04 -7.30
N PRO A 374 12.81 -11.96 -6.35
CA PRO A 374 12.95 -10.79 -5.47
C PRO A 374 13.09 -9.51 -6.26
N SER A 375 12.48 -8.45 -5.74
CA SER A 375 12.63 -7.09 -6.28
C SER A 375 13.57 -6.24 -5.40
N ASP A 376 14.29 -6.89 -4.49
CA ASP A 376 15.11 -6.24 -3.48
C ASP A 376 16.49 -5.89 -4.04
N ALA A 377 16.74 -4.60 -4.26
CA ALA A 377 18.00 -4.08 -4.79
C ALA A 377 19.22 -4.31 -3.87
N ARG A 378 19.00 -4.81 -2.64
CA ARG A 378 20.09 -5.21 -1.73
C ARG A 378 20.69 -6.56 -2.11
N ILE A 379 19.99 -7.37 -2.89
CA ILE A 379 20.47 -8.67 -3.34
C ILE A 379 21.25 -8.47 -4.64
N PRO A 380 22.57 -8.72 -4.66
CA PRO A 380 23.42 -8.41 -5.82
C PRO A 380 23.28 -9.41 -6.98
N PHE A 381 22.42 -10.41 -6.83
CA PHE A 381 22.15 -11.44 -7.83
C PHE A 381 20.65 -11.72 -7.94
N LYS A 382 20.23 -12.32 -9.05
CA LYS A 382 18.84 -12.73 -9.26
C LYS A 382 18.68 -14.21 -8.93
N PHE A 383 17.67 -14.52 -8.12
CA PHE A 383 17.22 -15.89 -7.90
C PHE A 383 15.69 -15.98 -8.00
N GLN A 384 15.19 -17.19 -8.13
CA GLN A 384 13.79 -17.54 -8.18
C GLN A 384 13.45 -18.40 -6.98
N ARG A 385 12.35 -18.08 -6.30
CA ARG A 385 11.75 -18.87 -5.23
C ARG A 385 10.38 -19.35 -5.66
N ARG A 386 10.17 -20.66 -5.71
CA ARG A 386 8.85 -21.26 -5.94
C ARG A 386 8.17 -21.55 -4.61
N GLN A 387 7.15 -20.77 -4.28
CA GLN A 387 6.41 -20.84 -3.01
C GLN A 387 4.97 -20.32 -3.19
N PHE A 388 4.08 -20.59 -2.24
CA PHE A 388 2.79 -19.91 -2.19
C PHE A 388 2.99 -18.41 -1.98
N PRO A 389 2.39 -17.52 -2.80
CA PRO A 389 2.63 -16.08 -2.77
C PRO A 389 1.86 -15.40 -1.63
N ILE A 390 1.99 -15.92 -0.40
CA ILE A 390 1.27 -15.44 0.78
C ILE A 390 2.21 -15.24 1.96
N THR A 391 1.79 -14.40 2.89
CA THR A 391 2.36 -14.26 4.23
C THR A 391 1.25 -14.21 5.26
N VAL A 392 1.53 -14.54 6.52
CA VAL A 392 0.56 -14.37 7.63
C VAL A 392 0.29 -12.88 7.85
N SER A 393 -0.95 -12.54 8.20
CA SER A 393 -1.47 -11.17 8.15
C SER A 393 -2.31 -10.79 9.38
N PHE A 394 -1.86 -11.14 10.58
CA PHE A 394 -2.32 -10.48 11.82
C PHE A 394 -1.62 -9.14 12.00
N ALA A 395 -0.32 -9.10 11.68
CA ALA A 395 0.46 -7.89 11.56
C ALA A 395 0.85 -7.62 10.09
N MET A 396 1.02 -6.35 9.75
CA MET A 396 1.60 -5.91 8.47
C MET A 396 2.39 -4.62 8.67
N THR A 397 3.22 -4.26 7.69
CA THR A 397 3.92 -2.97 7.75
C THR A 397 2.95 -1.81 7.52
N ILE A 398 3.25 -0.65 8.11
CA ILE A 398 2.44 0.56 7.90
C ILE A 398 2.27 0.87 6.40
N ASN A 399 3.34 0.72 5.60
CA ASN A 399 3.30 0.96 4.16
C ASN A 399 2.28 0.06 3.43
N LYS A 400 2.05 -1.17 3.90
CA LYS A 400 1.06 -2.08 3.32
C LYS A 400 -0.38 -1.73 3.71
N SER A 401 -0.57 -0.95 4.77
CA SER A 401 -1.88 -0.51 5.23
C SER A 401 -2.45 0.69 4.45
N GLN A 402 -1.61 1.39 3.68
CA GLN A 402 -2.06 2.58 2.95
C GLN A 402 -3.19 2.26 1.97
N GLY A 403 -4.19 3.13 1.92
CA GLY A 403 -5.43 2.94 1.16
C GLY A 403 -6.49 2.07 1.86
N GLN A 404 -6.18 1.42 3.00
CA GLN A 404 -7.16 0.62 3.75
C GLN A 404 -7.86 1.44 4.84
N SER A 405 -9.06 1.02 5.21
CA SER A 405 -9.78 1.48 6.42
C SER A 405 -10.05 0.26 7.30
N LEU A 406 -9.76 0.37 8.59
CA LEU A 406 -9.81 -0.71 9.56
C LEU A 406 -10.55 -0.24 10.81
N SER A 407 -11.25 -1.13 11.48
CA SER A 407 -12.00 -0.76 12.69
C SER A 407 -11.10 -0.74 13.92
N HIS A 408 -10.13 -1.64 13.99
CA HIS A 408 -9.22 -1.79 15.14
C HIS A 408 -7.78 -1.94 14.68
N VAL A 409 -6.90 -1.06 15.17
CA VAL A 409 -5.48 -1.01 14.83
C VAL A 409 -4.66 -0.94 16.11
N GLY A 410 -3.79 -1.93 16.29
CA GLY A 410 -2.66 -1.83 17.22
C GLY A 410 -1.44 -1.28 16.50
N LEU A 411 -0.92 -0.14 16.91
CA LEU A 411 0.30 0.44 16.36
C LEU A 411 1.47 0.14 17.30
N PHE A 412 2.39 -0.72 16.87
CA PHE A 412 3.57 -1.08 17.66
C PHE A 412 4.82 -0.41 17.11
N LEU A 413 5.30 0.59 17.84
CA LEU A 413 6.46 1.42 17.53
C LEU A 413 7.63 1.08 18.46
N LYS A 414 8.06 -0.20 18.47
CA LYS A 414 9.32 -0.59 19.13
C LYS A 414 10.54 -0.02 18.41
N LYS A 415 10.43 0.15 17.09
CA LYS A 415 11.33 0.99 16.29
C LYS A 415 10.53 2.20 15.83
N PRO A 416 11.15 3.39 15.71
CA PRO A 416 10.46 4.56 15.21
C PRO A 416 10.08 4.40 13.74
N VAL A 417 9.10 5.20 13.31
CA VAL A 417 8.87 5.44 11.88
C VAL A 417 10.08 6.18 11.30
N PHE A 418 10.34 5.96 10.01
CA PHE A 418 11.60 6.40 9.38
C PHE A 418 11.41 7.11 8.05
N THR A 419 10.17 7.32 7.59
CA THR A 419 9.90 7.94 6.29
C THR A 419 8.66 8.82 6.33
N HIS A 420 8.54 9.70 5.33
CA HIS A 420 7.47 10.68 5.21
C HIS A 420 6.08 10.06 5.39
N GLY A 421 5.26 10.69 6.23
CA GLY A 421 3.84 10.37 6.32
C GLY A 421 3.53 9.00 6.91
N GLN A 422 4.54 8.23 7.35
CA GLN A 422 4.35 6.87 7.83
C GLN A 422 3.51 6.85 9.11
N LEU A 423 3.80 7.70 10.10
CA LEU A 423 2.96 7.81 11.29
C LEU A 423 1.54 8.24 10.94
N TYR A 424 1.39 9.28 10.10
CA TYR A 424 0.09 9.75 9.62
C TYR A 424 -0.73 8.62 8.98
N VAL A 425 -0.13 7.85 8.06
CA VAL A 425 -0.80 6.70 7.43
C VAL A 425 -1.29 5.73 8.49
N ALA A 426 -0.46 5.36 9.47
CA ALA A 426 -0.81 4.40 10.51
C ALA A 426 -2.03 4.85 11.34
N VAL A 427 -1.99 6.07 11.87
CA VAL A 427 -3.06 6.59 12.76
C VAL A 427 -4.33 6.93 12.00
N SER A 428 -4.24 7.24 10.70
CA SER A 428 -5.42 7.57 9.88
C SER A 428 -6.15 6.33 9.32
N ARG A 429 -5.69 5.11 9.61
CA ARG A 429 -6.35 3.87 9.13
C ARG A 429 -7.61 3.54 9.92
N VAL A 430 -7.71 3.99 11.16
CA VAL A 430 -8.88 3.77 12.00
C VAL A 430 -10.02 4.71 11.66
N THR A 431 -11.25 4.26 11.92
CA THR A 431 -12.46 5.07 11.74
C THR A 431 -12.97 5.70 13.04
N SER A 432 -12.41 5.32 14.18
CA SER A 432 -12.79 5.80 15.51
C SER A 432 -11.57 5.88 16.42
N ARG A 433 -11.63 6.76 17.43
CA ARG A 433 -10.58 6.94 18.44
C ARG A 433 -10.33 5.64 19.22
N LYS A 434 -11.42 5.02 19.70
CA LYS A 434 -11.41 3.75 20.45
C LYS A 434 -10.80 2.58 19.66
N GLY A 435 -10.83 2.66 18.33
CA GLY A 435 -10.23 1.66 17.45
C GLY A 435 -8.71 1.70 17.39
N LEU A 436 -8.04 2.70 17.96
CA LEU A 436 -6.59 2.84 17.91
C LEU A 436 -5.95 2.61 19.29
N LYS A 437 -4.94 1.75 19.34
CA LYS A 437 -4.07 1.59 20.51
C LYS A 437 -2.62 1.58 20.09
N ILE A 438 -1.78 2.27 20.83
CA ILE A 438 -0.38 2.55 20.47
C ILE A 438 0.52 2.08 21.60
N LEU A 439 1.55 1.33 21.24
CA LEU A 439 2.64 0.94 22.12
C LEU A 439 3.93 1.50 21.53
N SER A 440 4.54 2.48 22.19
CA SER A 440 5.68 3.24 21.66
C SER A 440 6.88 3.20 22.60
N TYR A 441 8.08 3.20 22.00
CA TYR A 441 9.35 3.15 22.68
C TYR A 441 10.27 4.28 22.20
N ASN A 442 11.07 4.81 23.13
CA ASN A 442 12.17 5.71 22.79
C ASN A 442 13.41 4.91 22.33
N ASP A 443 14.47 5.62 21.96
CA ASP A 443 15.71 5.01 21.47
C ASP A 443 16.44 4.17 22.53
N ASP A 444 16.19 4.45 23.82
CA ASP A 444 16.71 3.68 24.95
C ASP A 444 15.91 2.39 25.24
N GLY A 445 14.87 2.12 24.45
CA GLY A 445 14.00 0.95 24.64
C GLY A 445 13.07 1.06 25.84
N GLN A 446 12.82 2.27 26.34
CA GLN A 446 11.84 2.58 27.38
C GLN A 446 10.52 3.02 26.79
N LEU A 447 9.43 2.82 27.53
CA LEU A 447 8.11 3.32 27.15
C LEU A 447 8.12 4.85 27.06
N THR A 448 7.42 5.36 26.05
CA THR A 448 7.26 6.79 25.83
C THR A 448 5.84 7.12 25.39
N ASP A 449 5.41 8.34 25.69
CA ASP A 449 4.20 8.96 25.16
C ASP A 449 4.47 9.81 23.92
N GLU A 450 5.69 9.79 23.39
CA GLU A 450 6.07 10.50 22.16
C GLU A 450 6.27 9.53 20.98
N ALA A 451 5.84 9.92 19.78
CA ALA A 451 6.21 9.24 18.53
C ALA A 451 7.00 10.17 17.62
N ILE A 452 8.00 9.62 16.93
CA ILE A 452 8.66 10.32 15.81
C ILE A 452 7.64 10.54 14.69
N ASN A 453 7.64 11.74 14.11
CA ASN A 453 6.82 12.14 12.98
C ASN A 453 7.70 12.75 11.88
N VAL A 454 7.74 12.11 10.72
CA VAL A 454 8.58 12.52 9.59
C VAL A 454 7.74 13.22 8.53
N VAL A 455 7.97 14.52 8.33
CA VAL A 455 7.20 15.39 7.43
C VAL A 455 8.13 16.17 6.48
N TYR A 456 8.12 15.81 5.20
CA TYR A 456 8.91 16.48 4.17
C TYR A 456 8.15 17.69 3.61
N LYS A 457 8.22 18.81 4.33
CA LYS A 457 7.57 20.09 3.94
C LYS A 457 7.86 20.54 2.50
N LYS A 458 9.01 20.15 1.92
CA LYS A 458 9.36 20.42 0.50
C LYS A 458 8.35 19.84 -0.49
N VAL A 459 7.69 18.73 -0.18
CA VAL A 459 6.71 18.09 -1.06
C VAL A 459 5.38 18.88 -1.11
N PHE A 460 5.18 19.79 -0.16
CA PHE A 460 3.99 20.64 -0.13
C PHE A 460 4.12 21.92 -0.94
N ARG A 461 5.35 22.26 -1.38
CA ARG A 461 5.57 23.42 -2.23
C ARG A 461 4.78 23.21 -3.52
N ASN A 462 3.90 24.17 -3.84
CA ASN A 462 2.95 24.16 -4.96
C ASN A 462 1.65 23.34 -4.75
N LEU A 463 1.39 22.80 -3.56
CA LEU A 463 0.05 22.28 -3.19
C LEU A 463 -0.85 23.33 -2.53
N LEU A 464 -0.32 24.52 -2.28
CA LEU A 464 -0.96 25.65 -1.60
C LEU A 464 -0.88 26.89 -2.45
#